data_AF-A0A1Q8UCR1-F1
#
_entry.id   AF-A0A1Q8UCR1-F1
#
_cell.length_a   1.000
_cell.length_b   1.000
_cell.length_c   1.000
_cell.angle_alpha   90.00
_cell.angle_beta   90.00
_cell.angle_gamma   90.00
#
_symmetry.space_group_name_H-M   'P 1'
#
loop_
_entity.id
_entity.type
_entity.pdbx_description
1 polymer ?
#
loop_
_entity_poly.entity_id
_entity_poly.type
_entity_poly.pdbx_seq_one_letter_code
_entity_poly.pdbx_strand_id
1 'polypeptide(L)'
;MAGLRLGPLLRYVDWESGSTATVWVEASRPCTVEVRCADGASGASPTFSVAGHHYALVVVTGLTPGSTTAYEVLIGSRRIWPPDDARLPPSTITTPSAATPESAGATPDGVRISFGSCRWASAPGGGHDPVGPDALVTLAARLAADPAAERPDVLLLLGDQVYADETSGATRRRLAARRDLSEPPGTEIADYEEYTYLYDESWRDPEVRWLLSTVPSCMIFDDHDVIDDWNTSAAWQRDMRATPWWHERIVSGLMSYWVHQHLGNLSPAELAADPVYAAVRASPDGTEELRRFAAETDADPARTRWSYQRVFGRVRLVMVDTRAARVLAEGERAMLDAEEAAWLRDAVLDDPSSYDHLLIGSSLPWLLPPLVHDAERWNAALCAGVRGQRWARFGEKLRRASDLEHWAAFPESFDRFTELLREAGSGPDAPATVCVLSGDVHHAYIAEPRWPNSDPGPDSTPGTHSAPASGGAPASRILQLTCSPVHNSIPRSIRAGFRFGWSRVGRRIGRLLSRHGRTGASPVTWHRAGGPWFGNQLMTLTLHGRKSALTLVQAKSNKQGAQLEAVLERSLTPESEAISGHSTEC
;
A
#
# COMPACT_ATOMS: atom_id res chain seq x y z
N MET A 1 25.14 -23.73 -13.54
CA MET A 1 25.30 -23.18 -12.18
C MET A 1 24.05 -22.38 -11.82
N ALA A 2 23.67 -22.32 -10.54
CA ALA A 2 22.59 -21.45 -10.08
C ALA A 2 23.00 -19.97 -10.19
N GLY A 3 22.05 -19.10 -10.49
CA GLY A 3 22.26 -17.65 -10.61
C GLY A 3 21.03 -16.87 -10.15
N LEU A 4 21.17 -15.55 -10.10
CA LEU A 4 20.12 -14.64 -9.66
C LEU A 4 19.10 -14.41 -10.78
N ARG A 5 17.85 -14.81 -10.56
CA ARG A 5 16.73 -14.56 -11.48
C ARG A 5 16.12 -13.20 -11.22
N LEU A 6 15.70 -12.95 -9.98
CA LEU A 6 15.05 -11.72 -9.53
C LEU A 6 15.58 -11.31 -8.15
N GLY A 7 15.53 -10.02 -7.83
CA GLY A 7 16.12 -9.44 -6.63
C GLY A 7 17.61 -9.11 -6.74
N PRO A 8 18.32 -8.82 -5.64
CA PRO A 8 17.80 -8.80 -4.27
C PRO A 8 16.81 -7.64 -4.05
N LEU A 9 15.82 -7.89 -3.20
CA LEU A 9 14.95 -6.87 -2.63
C LEU A 9 15.24 -6.79 -1.13
N LEU A 10 15.58 -5.61 -0.62
CA LEU A 10 15.54 -5.33 0.81
C LEU A 10 14.07 -5.21 1.20
N ARG A 11 13.60 -6.09 2.09
CA ARG A 11 12.17 -6.19 2.44
C ARG A 11 11.88 -5.71 3.85
N TYR A 12 12.78 -6.03 4.77
CA TYR A 12 12.64 -5.67 6.17
C TYR A 12 13.94 -5.07 6.70
N VAL A 13 13.83 -4.01 7.48
CA VAL A 13 14.88 -3.52 8.38
C VAL A 13 14.21 -3.38 9.73
N ASP A 14 14.84 -3.94 10.76
CA ASP A 14 14.36 -3.83 12.13
C ASP A 14 14.66 -2.45 12.68
N TRP A 15 13.60 -1.69 12.96
CA TRP A 15 13.69 -0.35 13.48
C TRP A 15 13.74 -0.25 15.00
N GLU A 16 13.52 -1.36 15.70
CA GLU A 16 13.62 -1.40 17.16
C GLU A 16 15.07 -1.63 17.59
N SER A 17 15.71 -2.66 17.02
CA SER A 17 17.11 -2.98 17.37
C SER A 17 18.15 -2.35 16.43
N GLY A 18 17.78 -2.06 15.17
CA GLY A 18 18.74 -1.64 14.15
C GLY A 18 19.77 -2.72 13.78
N SER A 19 19.54 -3.99 14.15
CA SER A 19 20.55 -5.05 14.06
C SER A 19 20.24 -6.17 13.07
N THR A 20 19.02 -6.17 12.49
CA THR A 20 18.57 -7.20 11.56
C THR A 20 17.87 -6.63 10.34
N ALA A 21 17.95 -7.36 9.23
CA ALA A 21 17.25 -7.06 7.98
C ALA A 21 16.91 -8.34 7.24
N THR A 22 15.93 -8.27 6.32
CA THR A 22 15.55 -9.40 5.46
C THR A 22 15.73 -9.03 3.99
N VAL A 23 16.49 -9.84 3.27
CA VAL A 23 16.70 -9.72 1.82
C VAL A 23 16.00 -10.88 1.11
N TRP A 24 15.14 -10.56 0.16
CA TRP A 24 14.43 -11.53 -0.68
C TRP A 24 15.15 -11.71 -2.02
N VAL A 25 15.25 -12.95 -2.50
CA VAL A 25 15.91 -13.34 -3.75
C VAL A 25 15.13 -14.46 -4.44
N GLU A 26 15.10 -14.44 -5.78
CA GLU A 26 14.76 -15.60 -6.60
C GLU A 26 16.00 -16.10 -7.35
N ALA A 27 16.31 -17.39 -7.20
CA ALA A 27 17.40 -18.08 -7.88
C ALA A 27 16.89 -18.94 -9.04
N SER A 28 17.75 -19.17 -10.03
CA SER A 28 17.40 -19.97 -11.22
C SER A 28 17.37 -21.48 -10.99
N ARG A 29 17.88 -21.97 -9.85
CA ARG A 29 17.94 -23.40 -9.45
C ARG A 29 18.02 -23.47 -7.91
N PRO A 30 17.75 -24.63 -7.27
CA PRO A 30 17.92 -24.78 -5.84
C PRO A 30 19.35 -24.48 -5.40
N CYS A 31 19.51 -23.65 -4.38
CA CYS A 31 20.82 -23.30 -3.81
C CYS A 31 20.70 -22.73 -2.39
N THR A 32 21.84 -22.42 -1.78
CA THR A 32 21.91 -21.54 -0.60
C THR A 32 22.33 -20.16 -1.05
N VAL A 33 21.54 -19.16 -0.68
CA VAL A 33 21.84 -17.74 -0.91
C VAL A 33 22.44 -17.17 0.36
N GLU A 34 23.52 -16.42 0.23
CA GLU A 34 24.20 -15.74 1.33
C GLU A 34 24.23 -14.24 1.07
N VAL A 35 24.02 -13.45 2.12
CA VAL A 35 24.20 -12.00 2.13
C VAL A 35 25.35 -11.67 3.07
N ARG A 36 26.31 -10.87 2.59
CA ARG A 36 27.45 -10.39 3.38
C ARG A 36 27.52 -8.88 3.32
N CYS A 37 27.60 -8.24 4.48
CA CYS A 37 27.72 -6.80 4.62
C CYS A 37 29.16 -6.41 4.91
N ALA A 38 29.53 -5.18 4.51
CA ALA A 38 30.88 -4.64 4.68
C ALA A 38 31.28 -4.46 6.16
N ASP A 39 30.31 -4.30 7.05
CA ASP A 39 30.50 -4.21 8.51
C ASP A 39 30.57 -5.58 9.20
N GLY A 40 30.54 -6.68 8.43
CA GLY A 40 30.65 -8.05 8.95
C GLY A 40 29.32 -8.74 9.25
N ALA A 41 28.21 -8.01 9.17
CA ALA A 41 26.88 -8.61 9.26
C ALA A 41 26.65 -9.61 8.12
N SER A 42 25.91 -10.69 8.38
CA SER A 42 25.65 -11.70 7.35
C SER A 42 24.41 -12.53 7.65
N GLY A 43 23.97 -13.26 6.63
CA GLY A 43 22.88 -14.22 6.72
C GLY A 43 22.97 -15.22 5.57
N ALA A 44 22.44 -16.42 5.77
CA ALA A 44 22.32 -17.42 4.71
C ALA A 44 21.01 -18.19 4.82
N SER A 45 20.42 -18.52 3.67
CA SER A 45 19.15 -19.26 3.62
C SER A 45 19.12 -20.20 2.41
N PRO A 46 18.72 -21.48 2.58
CA PRO A 46 18.42 -22.34 1.45
C PRO A 46 17.17 -21.80 0.73
N THR A 47 17.15 -21.97 -0.59
CA THR A 47 15.95 -21.67 -1.37
C THR A 47 14.85 -22.67 -1.07
N PHE A 48 13.60 -22.20 -0.92
CA PHE A 48 12.41 -23.04 -1.00
C PHE A 48 11.84 -22.99 -2.43
N SER A 49 11.14 -24.03 -2.85
CA SER A 49 10.60 -24.11 -4.21
C SER A 49 9.08 -23.95 -4.23
N VAL A 50 8.57 -23.22 -5.22
CA VAL A 50 7.15 -23.11 -5.56
C VAL A 50 7.04 -23.06 -7.07
N ALA A 51 6.23 -23.95 -7.65
CA ALA A 51 5.96 -24.12 -9.07
C ALA A 51 7.23 -24.16 -9.95
N GLY A 52 8.32 -24.78 -9.46
CA GLY A 52 9.61 -24.81 -10.17
C GLY A 52 10.45 -23.54 -10.10
N HIS A 53 10.02 -22.53 -9.34
CA HIS A 53 10.81 -21.35 -8.98
C HIS A 53 11.45 -21.54 -7.60
N HIS A 54 12.58 -20.85 -7.34
CA HIS A 54 13.37 -21.05 -6.13
C HIS A 54 13.63 -19.73 -5.42
N TYR A 55 13.04 -19.55 -4.24
CA TYR A 55 13.02 -18.29 -3.50
C TYR A 55 13.80 -18.41 -2.19
N ALA A 56 14.43 -17.33 -1.75
CA ALA A 56 15.09 -17.25 -0.46
C ALA A 56 14.74 -15.94 0.25
N LEU A 57 14.42 -16.04 1.54
CA LEU A 57 14.41 -14.93 2.49
C LEU A 57 15.66 -15.09 3.36
N VAL A 58 16.62 -14.19 3.20
CA VAL A 58 17.87 -14.19 3.94
C VAL A 58 17.76 -13.17 5.06
N VAL A 59 17.65 -13.66 6.30
CA VAL A 59 17.73 -12.81 7.50
C VAL A 59 19.19 -12.51 7.78
N VAL A 60 19.58 -11.25 7.60
CA VAL A 60 20.89 -10.70 7.93
C VAL A 60 20.88 -10.29 9.39
N THR A 61 21.90 -10.72 10.13
CA THR A 61 22.05 -10.42 11.56
C THR A 61 23.42 -9.81 11.86
N GLY A 62 23.51 -9.08 12.97
CA GLY A 62 24.75 -8.42 13.39
C GLY A 62 25.03 -7.11 12.67
N LEU A 63 24.00 -6.47 12.09
CA LEU A 63 24.13 -5.13 11.51
C LEU A 63 24.48 -4.14 12.61
N THR A 64 25.36 -3.19 12.29
CA THR A 64 25.68 -2.09 13.20
C THR A 64 24.50 -1.10 13.22
N PRO A 65 23.86 -0.81 14.36
CA PRO A 65 22.77 0.18 14.43
C PRO A 65 23.26 1.59 14.06
N GLY A 66 22.38 2.38 13.44
CA GLY A 66 22.68 3.76 13.03
C GLY A 66 23.69 3.85 11.88
N SER A 67 23.82 2.80 11.08
CA SER A 67 24.83 2.71 10.02
C SER A 67 24.22 2.48 8.65
N THR A 68 25.02 2.76 7.62
CA THR A 68 24.72 2.37 6.23
C THR A 68 25.86 1.49 5.75
N THR A 69 25.57 0.21 5.53
CA THR A 69 26.56 -0.81 5.15
C THR A 69 26.25 -1.34 3.76
N ALA A 70 27.26 -1.38 2.89
CA ALA A 70 27.12 -2.03 1.58
C ALA A 70 27.03 -3.55 1.76
N TYR A 71 26.30 -4.23 0.89
CA TYR A 71 26.21 -5.69 0.93
C TYR A 71 26.34 -6.33 -0.44
N GLU A 72 26.76 -7.59 -0.42
CA GLU A 72 26.83 -8.47 -1.59
C GLU A 72 25.92 -9.68 -1.38
N VAL A 73 25.41 -10.22 -2.48
CA VAL A 73 24.68 -11.51 -2.49
C VAL A 73 25.54 -12.56 -3.18
N LEU A 74 25.65 -13.73 -2.57
CA LEU A 74 26.48 -14.83 -3.04
C LEU A 74 25.66 -16.13 -3.19
N ILE A 75 26.09 -16.96 -4.14
CA ILE A 75 25.73 -18.37 -4.22
C ILE A 75 27.03 -19.17 -4.24
N GLY A 76 27.28 -19.93 -3.16
CA GLY A 76 28.59 -20.53 -2.90
C GLY A 76 29.66 -19.44 -2.75
N SER A 77 30.79 -19.56 -3.45
CA SER A 77 31.85 -18.54 -3.44
C SER A 77 31.65 -17.42 -4.47
N ARG A 78 30.58 -17.47 -5.28
CA ARG A 78 30.36 -16.54 -6.38
C ARG A 78 29.44 -15.41 -5.97
N ARG A 79 29.93 -14.18 -6.08
CA ARG A 79 29.09 -12.98 -6.01
C ARG A 79 28.13 -12.94 -7.20
N ILE A 80 26.84 -12.80 -6.91
CA ILE A 80 25.77 -12.67 -7.90
C ILE A 80 25.13 -11.28 -7.88
N TRP A 81 25.38 -10.49 -6.83
CA TRP A 81 24.98 -9.09 -6.73
C TRP A 81 26.00 -8.29 -5.89
N PRO A 82 26.33 -7.04 -6.29
CA PRO A 82 25.96 -6.42 -7.57
C PRO A 82 26.61 -7.15 -8.77
N PRO A 83 26.03 -7.03 -9.99
CA PRO A 83 26.67 -7.53 -11.21
C PRO A 83 28.04 -6.89 -11.43
N ASP A 84 28.96 -7.58 -12.09
CA ASP A 84 30.33 -7.08 -12.30
C ASP A 84 30.38 -5.83 -13.20
N ASP A 85 29.37 -5.63 -14.05
CA ASP A 85 29.18 -4.48 -14.92
C ASP A 85 28.19 -3.44 -14.36
N ALA A 86 27.95 -3.46 -13.03
CA ALA A 86 27.02 -2.55 -12.38
C ALA A 86 27.38 -1.08 -12.62
N ARG A 87 26.42 -0.35 -13.21
CA ARG A 87 26.48 1.10 -13.43
C ARG A 87 25.92 1.92 -12.27
N LEU A 88 25.16 1.28 -11.39
CA LEU A 88 24.53 1.89 -10.22
C LEU A 88 25.42 1.68 -8.97
N PRO A 89 25.31 2.54 -7.94
CA PRO A 89 26.08 2.38 -6.71
C PRO A 89 25.86 1.02 -6.03
N PRO A 90 26.76 0.58 -5.12
CA PRO A 90 26.52 -0.61 -4.31
C PRO A 90 25.18 -0.51 -3.55
N SER A 91 24.46 -1.62 -3.47
CA SER A 91 23.28 -1.72 -2.61
C SER A 91 23.70 -1.65 -1.15
N THR A 92 22.90 -0.97 -0.35
CA THR A 92 23.20 -0.76 1.07
C THR A 92 22.01 -1.16 1.94
N ILE A 93 22.29 -1.59 3.17
CA ILE A 93 21.31 -1.67 4.24
C ILE A 93 21.57 -0.49 5.16
N THR A 94 20.54 0.31 5.42
CA THR A 94 20.60 1.41 6.38
C THR A 94 19.73 1.09 7.57
N THR A 95 20.34 1.09 8.75
CA THR A 95 19.70 0.76 10.01
C THR A 95 19.51 2.05 10.83
N PRO A 96 18.40 2.17 11.57
CA PRO A 96 18.25 3.28 12.49
C PRO A 96 19.17 3.13 13.70
N SER A 97 19.43 4.25 14.36
CA SER A 97 20.16 4.29 15.63
C SER A 97 19.42 3.47 16.69
N ALA A 98 20.14 2.59 17.39
CA ALA A 98 19.54 1.82 18.49
C ALA A 98 19.22 2.74 19.67
N ALA A 99 18.07 2.52 20.30
CA ALA A 99 17.73 3.17 21.56
C ALA A 99 18.67 2.64 22.67
N THR A 100 19.61 3.47 23.11
CA THR A 100 20.43 3.23 24.30
C THR A 100 19.74 3.78 25.55
N PRO A 101 20.02 3.24 26.75
CA PRO A 101 19.55 3.82 28.01
C PRO A 101 19.94 5.30 28.20
N GLU A 102 21.04 5.74 27.58
CA GLU A 102 21.51 7.13 27.58
C GLU A 102 20.73 8.02 26.59
N SER A 103 20.19 7.42 25.52
CA SER A 103 19.26 8.05 24.58
C SER A 103 17.78 7.92 25.01
N ALA A 104 17.51 7.35 26.19
CA ALA A 104 16.16 7.28 26.76
C ALA A 104 15.67 8.69 27.12
N GLY A 105 15.12 9.40 26.13
CA GLY A 105 14.75 10.82 26.20
C GLY A 105 15.28 11.66 25.03
N ALA A 106 16.22 11.15 24.23
CA ALA A 106 16.59 11.76 22.96
C ALA A 106 15.51 11.45 21.90
N THR A 107 15.15 12.43 21.08
CA THR A 107 14.27 12.20 19.93
C THR A 107 14.96 11.27 18.93
N PRO A 108 14.36 10.13 18.56
CA PRO A 108 14.90 9.26 17.53
C PRO A 108 15.18 10.04 16.23
N ASP A 109 16.10 9.54 15.41
CA ASP A 109 16.26 10.01 14.04
C ASP A 109 14.89 9.99 13.35
N GLY A 110 14.61 11.02 12.56
CA GLY A 110 13.36 11.08 11.81
C GLY A 110 13.28 9.95 10.79
N VAL A 111 12.06 9.58 10.40
CA VAL A 111 11.82 8.60 9.31
C VAL A 111 11.20 9.28 8.10
N ARG A 112 11.69 8.91 6.92
CA ARG A 112 11.20 9.34 5.60
C ARG A 112 10.49 8.19 4.91
N ILE A 113 9.18 8.31 4.78
CA ILE A 113 8.32 7.29 4.20
C ILE A 113 7.78 7.80 2.87
N SER A 114 8.26 7.25 1.76
CA SER A 114 7.72 7.55 0.43
C SER A 114 6.66 6.53 0.05
N PHE A 115 5.56 6.98 -0.55
CA PHE A 115 4.44 6.09 -0.90
C PHE A 115 3.76 6.44 -2.22
N GLY A 116 3.13 5.42 -2.80
CA GLY A 116 2.27 5.51 -3.97
C GLY A 116 1.72 4.15 -4.38
N SER A 117 0.90 4.13 -5.43
CA SER A 117 0.30 2.90 -6.00
C SER A 117 0.23 2.99 -7.53
N CYS A 118 -0.37 1.99 -8.18
CA CYS A 118 -0.71 2.01 -9.61
C CYS A 118 0.53 2.22 -10.47
N ARG A 119 1.44 1.24 -10.39
CA ARG A 119 2.66 1.24 -11.19
C ARG A 119 2.55 0.20 -12.28
N TRP A 120 2.22 0.65 -13.48
CA TRP A 120 2.44 -0.18 -14.66
C TRP A 120 3.95 -0.21 -14.95
N ALA A 121 4.53 -1.37 -15.22
CA ALA A 121 5.96 -1.46 -15.48
C ALA A 121 6.33 -0.73 -16.78
N SER A 122 7.33 0.17 -16.74
CA SER A 122 7.82 0.83 -17.95
C SER A 122 8.41 -0.20 -18.94
N ALA A 123 8.21 0.05 -20.23
CA ALA A 123 8.75 -0.81 -21.28
C ALA A 123 10.30 -0.83 -21.21
N PRO A 124 10.95 -2.00 -21.25
CA PRO A 124 12.40 -2.09 -21.23
C PRO A 124 13.03 -1.32 -22.40
N GLY A 125 14.09 -0.54 -22.13
CA GLY A 125 14.95 0.01 -23.19
C GLY A 125 14.64 1.43 -23.67
N GLY A 126 13.94 2.26 -22.88
CA GLY A 126 13.87 3.71 -23.12
C GLY A 126 13.10 4.14 -24.38
N GLY A 127 12.13 3.32 -24.83
CA GLY A 127 11.19 3.68 -25.88
C GLY A 127 10.21 4.79 -25.45
N HIS A 128 9.35 5.23 -26.38
CA HIS A 128 8.27 6.15 -26.03
C HIS A 128 7.29 5.48 -25.07
N ASP A 129 7.31 5.91 -23.82
CA ASP A 129 6.32 5.52 -22.81
C ASP A 129 5.09 6.42 -22.97
N PRO A 130 3.91 5.86 -23.33
CA PRO A 130 2.69 6.65 -23.51
C PRO A 130 2.19 7.28 -22.21
N VAL A 131 2.66 6.78 -21.07
CA VAL A 131 2.23 7.17 -19.72
C VAL A 131 3.11 8.28 -19.15
N GLY A 132 4.34 8.43 -19.66
CA GLY A 132 5.35 9.38 -19.17
C GLY A 132 6.45 8.68 -18.38
N PRO A 133 7.32 9.42 -17.68
CA PRO A 133 8.39 8.80 -16.89
C PRO A 133 7.86 8.16 -15.62
N ASP A 134 8.37 6.98 -15.27
CA ASP A 134 8.09 6.28 -14.01
C ASP A 134 8.74 6.99 -12.82
N ALA A 135 7.95 7.25 -11.77
CA ALA A 135 8.42 7.97 -10.60
C ALA A 135 9.45 7.19 -9.77
N LEU A 136 9.39 5.86 -9.70
CA LEU A 136 10.40 5.05 -9.02
C LEU A 136 11.70 4.98 -9.81
N VAL A 137 11.63 4.82 -11.14
CA VAL A 137 12.81 4.87 -12.02
C VAL A 137 13.50 6.24 -11.88
N THR A 138 12.71 7.31 -11.88
CA THR A 138 13.25 8.67 -11.76
C THR A 138 13.84 8.93 -10.36
N LEU A 139 13.23 8.38 -9.29
CA LEU A 139 13.79 8.43 -7.94
C LEU A 139 15.13 7.69 -7.87
N ALA A 140 15.19 6.47 -8.39
CA ALA A 140 16.39 5.66 -8.42
C ALA A 140 17.53 6.38 -9.18
N ALA A 141 17.24 6.94 -10.35
CA ALA A 141 18.20 7.71 -11.13
C ALA A 141 18.72 8.94 -10.36
N ARG A 142 17.85 9.67 -9.64
CA ARG A 142 18.26 10.80 -8.78
C ARG A 142 19.21 10.35 -7.67
N LEU A 143 18.86 9.29 -6.95
CA LEU A 143 19.68 8.77 -5.84
C LEU A 143 21.02 8.21 -6.32
N ALA A 144 21.03 7.57 -7.50
CA ALA A 144 22.26 7.06 -8.10
C ALA A 144 23.20 8.18 -8.58
N ALA A 145 22.64 9.31 -9.02
CA ALA A 145 23.41 10.44 -9.52
C ALA A 145 23.96 11.36 -8.41
N ASP A 146 23.30 11.40 -7.25
CA ASP A 146 23.67 12.28 -6.14
C ASP A 146 23.69 11.50 -4.80
N PRO A 147 24.88 11.12 -4.30
CA PRO A 147 25.02 10.45 -3.01
C PRO A 147 24.54 11.27 -1.81
N ALA A 148 24.40 12.60 -1.95
CA ALA A 148 23.85 13.46 -0.91
C ALA A 148 22.32 13.63 -1.01
N ALA A 149 21.69 13.09 -2.05
CA ALA A 149 20.24 13.13 -2.18
C ALA A 149 19.60 12.32 -1.05
N GLU A 150 18.63 12.95 -0.39
CA GLU A 150 17.91 12.33 0.71
C GLU A 150 17.10 11.13 0.20
N ARG A 151 17.53 9.94 0.62
CA ARG A 151 16.86 8.68 0.31
C ARG A 151 15.63 8.50 1.21
N PRO A 152 14.54 7.91 0.71
CA PRO A 152 13.50 7.38 1.59
C PRO A 152 14.07 6.27 2.47
N ASP A 153 13.63 6.23 3.72
CA ASP A 153 13.95 5.12 4.62
C ASP A 153 13.09 3.90 4.32
N VAL A 154 11.86 4.11 3.84
CA VAL A 154 10.89 3.06 3.51
C VAL A 154 10.05 3.48 2.31
N LEU A 155 9.77 2.52 1.42
CA LEU A 155 8.74 2.63 0.38
C LEU A 155 7.45 1.93 0.83
N LEU A 156 6.31 2.61 0.80
CA LEU A 156 4.99 1.98 0.94
C LEU A 156 4.31 1.92 -0.43
N LEU A 157 4.10 0.70 -0.92
CA LEU A 157 3.48 0.48 -2.22
C LEU A 157 2.08 -0.09 -2.00
N LEU A 158 1.08 0.76 -2.24
CA LEU A 158 -0.28 0.63 -1.73
C LEU A 158 -1.23 0.03 -2.77
N GLY A 159 -0.85 -1.09 -3.39
CA GLY A 159 -1.65 -1.76 -4.42
C GLY A 159 -1.24 -1.48 -5.85
N ASP A 160 -1.65 -2.36 -6.77
CA ASP A 160 -1.34 -2.33 -8.20
C ASP A 160 0.16 -2.29 -8.50
N GLN A 161 0.89 -3.25 -7.90
CA GLN A 161 2.31 -3.44 -8.21
C GLN A 161 2.53 -4.18 -9.52
N VAL A 162 1.51 -4.94 -9.91
CA VAL A 162 1.41 -5.68 -11.16
C VAL A 162 -0.04 -5.58 -11.66
N TYR A 163 -0.22 -5.77 -12.98
CA TYR A 163 -1.53 -5.70 -13.64
C TYR A 163 -1.80 -7.04 -14.35
N ALA A 164 -2.61 -7.89 -13.73
CA ALA A 164 -2.92 -9.24 -14.19
C ALA A 164 -3.92 -9.26 -15.35
N ASP A 165 -4.74 -8.24 -15.46
CA ASP A 165 -5.78 -8.02 -16.46
C ASP A 165 -5.33 -7.06 -17.58
N GLU A 166 -4.37 -6.18 -17.31
CA GLU A 166 -3.78 -5.29 -18.32
C GLU A 166 -2.31 -5.59 -18.62
N THR A 167 -2.08 -6.63 -19.42
CA THR A 167 -0.72 -7.11 -19.74
C THR A 167 -0.04 -6.31 -20.85
N SER A 168 1.28 -6.10 -20.72
CA SER A 168 2.11 -5.44 -21.74
C SER A 168 2.21 -6.28 -23.02
N GLY A 169 2.60 -5.64 -24.13
CA GLY A 169 2.88 -6.36 -25.38
C GLY A 169 4.01 -7.40 -25.25
N ALA A 170 4.97 -7.22 -24.35
CA ALA A 170 6.03 -8.18 -24.09
C ALA A 170 5.52 -9.40 -23.32
N THR A 171 4.73 -9.16 -22.27
CA THR A 171 4.05 -10.21 -21.51
C THR A 171 3.12 -11.01 -22.41
N ARG A 172 2.27 -10.36 -23.23
CA ARG A 172 1.39 -11.04 -24.21
C ARG A 172 2.14 -11.99 -25.16
N ARG A 173 3.37 -11.65 -25.58
CA ARG A 173 4.20 -12.57 -26.39
C ARG A 173 4.63 -13.81 -25.62
N ARG A 174 4.94 -13.68 -24.32
CA ARG A 174 5.25 -14.83 -23.44
C ARG A 174 4.02 -15.70 -23.20
N LEU A 175 2.84 -15.10 -23.05
CA LEU A 175 1.57 -15.82 -22.91
C LEU A 175 1.23 -16.61 -24.19
N ALA A 176 1.33 -15.97 -25.37
CA ALA A 176 1.04 -16.60 -26.66
C ALA A 176 1.98 -17.77 -26.99
N ALA A 177 3.16 -17.82 -26.38
CA ALA A 177 4.08 -18.95 -26.51
C ALA A 177 3.68 -20.17 -25.66
N ARG A 178 2.77 -20.00 -24.69
CA ARG A 178 2.33 -21.04 -23.75
C ARG A 178 0.92 -21.56 -24.03
N ARG A 179 0.02 -20.68 -24.44
CA ARG A 179 -1.39 -21.02 -24.68
C ARG A 179 -2.02 -20.15 -25.77
N ASP A 180 -3.16 -20.59 -26.27
CA ASP A 180 -3.98 -19.83 -27.22
C ASP A 180 -4.64 -18.65 -26.51
N LEU A 181 -4.34 -17.41 -26.95
CA LEU A 181 -4.91 -16.19 -26.38
C LEU A 181 -6.29 -15.83 -26.94
N SER A 182 -6.83 -16.63 -27.86
CA SER A 182 -8.24 -16.53 -28.25
C SER A 182 -9.17 -17.22 -27.24
N GLU A 183 -8.63 -18.14 -26.44
CA GLU A 183 -9.35 -18.79 -25.34
C GLU A 183 -9.26 -17.95 -24.05
N PRO A 184 -10.30 -17.95 -23.20
CA PRO A 184 -10.27 -17.28 -21.91
C PRO A 184 -9.07 -17.71 -21.01
N PRO A 185 -8.46 -16.79 -20.23
CA PRO A 185 -8.82 -15.39 -20.05
C PRO A 185 -8.19 -14.45 -21.11
N GLY A 186 -7.90 -14.95 -22.31
CA GLY A 186 -7.41 -14.15 -23.41
C GLY A 186 -5.99 -13.66 -23.18
N THR A 187 -5.77 -12.34 -23.24
CA THR A 187 -4.44 -11.73 -23.02
C THR A 187 -4.08 -11.50 -21.56
N GLU A 188 -4.99 -11.82 -20.63
CA GLU A 188 -4.79 -11.65 -19.18
C GLU A 188 -4.04 -12.85 -18.59
N ILE A 189 -3.52 -12.72 -17.37
CA ILE A 189 -2.82 -13.78 -16.65
C ILE A 189 -3.78 -14.90 -16.22
N ALA A 190 -3.35 -16.16 -16.41
CA ALA A 190 -4.14 -17.35 -16.12
C ALA A 190 -3.62 -18.18 -14.95
N ASP A 191 -2.29 -18.29 -14.77
CA ASP A 191 -1.65 -19.22 -13.83
C ASP A 191 -0.43 -18.62 -13.12
N TYR A 192 0.16 -19.37 -12.17
CA TYR A 192 1.29 -18.91 -11.36
C TYR A 192 2.53 -18.54 -12.18
N GLU A 193 2.88 -19.33 -13.21
CA GLU A 193 4.03 -19.02 -14.06
C GLU A 193 3.80 -17.69 -14.77
N GLU A 194 2.59 -17.46 -15.29
CA GLU A 194 2.23 -16.21 -15.95
C GLU A 194 2.27 -15.02 -14.97
N TYR A 195 1.90 -15.21 -13.70
CA TYR A 195 2.10 -14.19 -12.66
C TYR A 195 3.58 -13.83 -12.46
N THR A 196 4.49 -14.81 -12.52
CA THR A 196 5.93 -14.52 -12.42
C THR A 196 6.43 -13.62 -13.55
N TYR A 197 5.73 -13.57 -14.68
CA TYR A 197 6.10 -12.72 -15.80
C TYR A 197 5.88 -11.24 -15.47
N LEU A 198 4.85 -10.93 -14.67
CA LEU A 198 4.58 -9.57 -14.24
C LEU A 198 5.64 -9.08 -13.25
N TYR A 199 6.06 -9.92 -12.31
CA TYR A 199 7.14 -9.57 -11.37
C TYR A 199 8.50 -9.50 -12.07
N ASP A 200 8.77 -10.39 -13.02
CA ASP A 200 9.92 -10.29 -13.92
C ASP A 200 9.92 -8.93 -14.65
N GLU A 201 8.78 -8.50 -15.20
CA GLU A 201 8.67 -7.22 -15.91
C GLU A 201 8.78 -6.01 -14.96
N SER A 202 8.12 -6.07 -13.81
CA SER A 202 8.04 -4.97 -12.85
C SER A 202 9.36 -4.72 -12.11
N TRP A 203 10.12 -5.77 -11.77
CA TRP A 203 11.28 -5.67 -10.87
C TRP A 203 12.65 -5.91 -11.53
N ARG A 204 12.71 -6.24 -12.83
CA ARG A 204 14.00 -6.39 -13.54
C ARG A 204 14.52 -5.11 -14.17
N ASP A 205 13.71 -4.06 -14.23
CA ASP A 205 14.20 -2.73 -14.58
C ASP A 205 15.39 -2.36 -13.68
N PRO A 206 16.58 -2.04 -14.23
CA PRO A 206 17.80 -1.89 -13.44
C PRO A 206 17.69 -0.87 -12.31
N GLU A 207 17.05 0.26 -12.58
CA GLU A 207 16.81 1.36 -11.66
C GLU A 207 15.87 0.94 -10.53
N VAL A 208 14.73 0.31 -10.85
CA VAL A 208 13.79 -0.19 -9.82
C VAL A 208 14.40 -1.32 -9.01
N ARG A 209 15.08 -2.26 -9.66
CA ARG A 209 15.76 -3.38 -9.00
C ARG A 209 16.79 -2.88 -7.99
N TRP A 210 17.57 -1.88 -8.37
CA TRP A 210 18.54 -1.25 -7.47
C TRP A 210 17.86 -0.50 -6.33
N LEU A 211 16.81 0.28 -6.61
CA LEU A 211 16.06 0.99 -5.57
C LEU A 211 15.50 0.02 -4.52
N LEU A 212 14.83 -1.04 -4.96
CA LEU A 212 14.29 -2.06 -4.06
C LEU A 212 15.39 -2.87 -3.34
N SER A 213 16.61 -2.90 -3.85
CA SER A 213 17.75 -3.54 -3.18
C SER A 213 18.33 -2.70 -2.04
N THR A 214 18.01 -1.41 -1.96
CA THR A 214 18.64 -0.47 -1.00
C THR A 214 17.63 0.29 -0.13
N VAL A 215 16.35 0.31 -0.51
CA VAL A 215 15.26 0.86 0.30
C VAL A 215 14.26 -0.26 0.63
N PRO A 216 14.00 -0.55 1.93
CA PRO A 216 13.00 -1.52 2.31
C PRO A 216 11.62 -1.09 1.83
N SER A 217 10.79 -2.08 1.47
CA SER A 217 9.44 -1.82 0.95
C SER A 217 8.38 -2.63 1.69
N CYS A 218 7.29 -1.96 2.07
CA CYS A 218 6.07 -2.56 2.59
C CYS A 218 5.02 -2.54 1.46
N MET A 219 4.34 -3.66 1.22
CA MET A 219 3.41 -3.80 0.10
C MET A 219 2.06 -4.33 0.57
N ILE A 220 0.98 -3.94 -0.12
CA ILE A 220 -0.35 -4.56 -0.07
C ILE A 220 -0.86 -4.63 -1.52
N PHE A 221 -1.63 -5.65 -1.90
CA PHE A 221 -2.22 -5.72 -3.24
C PHE A 221 -3.38 -4.73 -3.40
N ASP A 222 -3.78 -4.48 -4.64
CA ASP A 222 -5.13 -4.02 -4.99
C ASP A 222 -5.83 -5.06 -5.88
N ASP A 223 -6.88 -4.66 -6.58
CA ASP A 223 -7.58 -5.50 -7.53
C ASP A 223 -6.75 -5.88 -8.75
N HIS A 224 -6.00 -4.99 -9.39
CA HIS A 224 -5.25 -5.36 -10.61
C HIS A 224 -4.14 -6.39 -10.35
N ASP A 225 -3.72 -6.60 -9.10
CA ASP A 225 -2.88 -7.74 -8.71
C ASP A 225 -3.60 -9.09 -8.98
N VAL A 226 -4.93 -9.10 -9.08
CA VAL A 226 -5.76 -10.26 -9.42
C VAL A 226 -6.54 -10.03 -10.72
N ILE A 227 -7.48 -9.09 -10.75
CA ILE A 227 -8.26 -8.60 -11.88
C ILE A 227 -8.99 -7.32 -11.44
N ASP A 228 -9.17 -6.36 -12.35
CA ASP A 228 -10.03 -5.19 -12.13
C ASP A 228 -11.36 -5.57 -11.44
N ASP A 229 -11.79 -4.74 -10.47
CA ASP A 229 -13.04 -4.93 -9.73
C ASP A 229 -13.04 -6.19 -8.81
N TRP A 230 -11.87 -6.76 -8.50
CA TRP A 230 -11.77 -7.97 -7.66
C TRP A 230 -12.48 -7.77 -6.32
N ASN A 231 -13.43 -8.65 -6.06
CA ASN A 231 -14.31 -8.63 -4.89
C ASN A 231 -15.16 -7.34 -4.80
N THR A 232 -15.64 -6.82 -5.94
CA THR A 232 -16.58 -5.68 -5.94
C THR A 232 -17.97 -6.07 -5.43
N SER A 233 -18.50 -7.27 -5.68
CA SER A 233 -19.82 -7.71 -5.16
C SER A 233 -20.01 -9.22 -5.12
N ALA A 234 -21.00 -9.70 -4.35
CA ALA A 234 -21.35 -11.13 -4.32
C ALA A 234 -21.88 -11.62 -5.69
N ALA A 235 -22.56 -10.76 -6.44
CA ALA A 235 -23.02 -11.09 -7.78
C ALA A 235 -21.85 -11.21 -8.76
N TRP A 236 -20.89 -10.27 -8.70
CA TRP A 236 -19.64 -10.36 -9.45
C TRP A 236 -18.87 -11.64 -9.11
N GLN A 237 -18.71 -11.95 -7.82
CA GLN A 237 -17.95 -13.13 -7.38
C GLN A 237 -18.58 -14.43 -7.89
N ARG A 238 -19.92 -14.54 -7.84
CA ARG A 238 -20.65 -15.69 -8.38
C ARG A 238 -20.45 -15.83 -9.89
N ASP A 239 -20.52 -14.71 -10.63
CA ASP A 239 -20.33 -14.72 -12.09
C ASP A 239 -18.90 -15.14 -12.45
N MET A 240 -17.89 -14.62 -11.74
CA MET A 240 -16.49 -14.99 -11.92
C MET A 240 -16.21 -16.46 -11.60
N ARG A 241 -16.73 -16.96 -10.47
CA ARG A 241 -16.62 -18.37 -10.07
C ARG A 241 -17.30 -19.33 -11.04
N ALA A 242 -18.24 -18.86 -11.86
CA ALA A 242 -18.86 -19.67 -12.91
C ALA A 242 -17.99 -19.79 -14.17
N THR A 243 -16.94 -18.97 -14.31
CA THR A 243 -15.99 -19.09 -15.42
C THR A 243 -15.03 -20.27 -15.17
N PRO A 244 -14.62 -21.01 -16.22
CA PRO A 244 -13.79 -22.20 -16.06
C PRO A 244 -12.34 -21.90 -15.66
N TRP A 245 -11.87 -20.66 -15.83
CA TRP A 245 -10.48 -20.26 -15.60
C TRP A 245 -10.26 -19.53 -14.27
N TRP A 246 -11.33 -19.00 -13.64
CA TRP A 246 -11.19 -18.14 -12.46
C TRP A 246 -10.46 -18.82 -11.30
N HIS A 247 -10.80 -20.07 -11.00
CA HIS A 247 -10.21 -20.78 -9.87
C HIS A 247 -8.69 -20.87 -9.96
N GLU A 248 -8.15 -21.19 -11.15
CA GLU A 248 -6.70 -21.24 -11.35
C GLU A 248 -6.05 -19.87 -11.12
N ARG A 249 -6.68 -18.81 -11.65
CA ARG A 249 -6.17 -17.45 -11.53
C ARG A 249 -6.15 -16.97 -10.09
N ILE A 250 -7.25 -17.09 -9.34
CA ILE A 250 -7.31 -16.56 -7.97
C ILE A 250 -6.34 -17.31 -7.05
N VAL A 251 -6.25 -18.64 -7.18
CA VAL A 251 -5.28 -19.44 -6.41
C VAL A 251 -3.87 -19.01 -6.75
N SER A 252 -3.53 -18.91 -8.04
CA SER A 252 -2.21 -18.47 -8.49
C SER A 252 -1.88 -17.04 -8.07
N GLY A 253 -2.86 -16.13 -8.10
CA GLY A 253 -2.72 -14.74 -7.68
C GLY A 253 -2.35 -14.64 -6.21
N LEU A 254 -3.09 -15.32 -5.33
CA LEU A 254 -2.80 -15.38 -3.89
C LEU A 254 -1.46 -16.05 -3.59
N MET A 255 -1.12 -17.15 -4.29
CA MET A 255 0.21 -17.77 -4.17
C MET A 255 1.32 -16.79 -4.57
N SER A 256 1.14 -16.07 -5.68
CA SER A 256 2.13 -15.12 -6.20
C SER A 256 2.31 -13.93 -5.25
N TYR A 257 1.21 -13.39 -4.71
CA TYR A 257 1.21 -12.32 -3.73
C TYR A 257 1.93 -12.74 -2.45
N TRP A 258 1.66 -13.95 -1.95
CA TRP A 258 2.31 -14.48 -0.75
C TRP A 258 3.84 -14.48 -0.90
N VAL A 259 4.36 -15.04 -2.01
CA VAL A 259 5.80 -15.16 -2.25
C VAL A 259 6.48 -13.81 -2.51
N HIS A 260 5.89 -12.99 -3.38
CA HIS A 260 6.55 -11.80 -3.90
C HIS A 260 6.35 -10.60 -2.96
N GLN A 261 5.16 -10.42 -2.40
CA GLN A 261 4.82 -9.21 -1.64
C GLN A 261 4.71 -9.49 -0.14
N HIS A 262 3.81 -10.39 0.29
CA HIS A 262 3.44 -10.56 1.69
C HIS A 262 4.59 -11.02 2.59
N LEU A 263 5.31 -12.07 2.21
CA LEU A 263 6.38 -12.63 3.03
C LEU A 263 7.44 -11.60 3.42
N GLY A 264 7.72 -10.62 2.56
CA GLY A 264 8.70 -9.58 2.86
C GLY A 264 8.20 -8.51 3.84
N ASN A 265 6.89 -8.42 4.09
CA ASN A 265 6.33 -7.48 5.05
C ASN A 265 6.57 -7.93 6.50
N LEU A 266 6.64 -9.24 6.71
CA LEU A 266 6.77 -9.90 8.00
C LEU A 266 8.18 -9.67 8.60
N SER A 267 8.22 -9.43 9.91
CA SER A 267 9.47 -9.41 10.67
C SER A 267 10.13 -10.79 10.69
N PRO A 268 11.44 -10.89 10.98
CA PRO A 268 12.09 -12.19 11.15
C PRO A 268 11.41 -13.10 12.18
N ALA A 269 10.84 -12.52 13.25
CA ALA A 269 10.12 -13.27 14.27
C ALA A 269 8.77 -13.81 13.75
N GLU A 270 8.01 -12.97 13.05
CA GLU A 270 6.75 -13.39 12.42
C GLU A 270 7.01 -14.46 11.34
N LEU A 271 8.02 -14.27 10.49
CA LEU A 271 8.45 -15.27 9.50
C LEU A 271 8.79 -16.61 10.14
N ALA A 272 9.48 -16.61 11.29
CA ALA A 272 9.84 -17.84 11.99
C ALA A 272 8.61 -18.55 12.60
N ALA A 273 7.56 -17.79 12.94
CA ALA A 273 6.31 -18.29 13.50
C ALA A 273 5.25 -18.63 12.43
N ASP A 274 5.44 -18.20 11.18
CA ASP A 274 4.45 -18.35 10.12
C ASP A 274 4.25 -19.83 9.72
N PRO A 275 3.03 -20.37 9.90
CA PRO A 275 2.77 -21.79 9.66
C PRO A 275 2.80 -22.16 8.18
N VAL A 276 2.45 -21.23 7.28
CA VAL A 276 2.46 -21.47 5.82
C VAL A 276 3.90 -21.54 5.33
N TYR A 277 4.74 -20.61 5.78
CA TYR A 277 6.16 -20.57 5.48
C TYR A 277 6.89 -21.80 6.00
N ALA A 278 6.59 -22.21 7.24
CA ALA A 278 7.11 -23.45 7.80
C ALA A 278 6.71 -24.68 6.97
N ALA A 279 5.44 -24.77 6.54
CA ALA A 279 4.95 -25.88 5.72
C ALA A 279 5.61 -25.91 4.33
N VAL A 280 5.67 -24.76 3.64
CA VAL A 280 6.30 -24.62 2.31
C VAL A 280 7.78 -25.00 2.36
N ARG A 281 8.49 -24.64 3.43
CA ARG A 281 9.92 -24.96 3.62
C ARG A 281 10.19 -26.41 4.03
N ALA A 282 9.21 -27.10 4.61
CA ALA A 282 9.35 -28.49 5.01
C ALA A 282 9.31 -29.45 3.80
N SER A 283 8.73 -29.02 2.68
CA SER A 283 8.68 -29.78 1.43
C SER A 283 9.87 -29.42 0.51
N PRO A 284 10.41 -30.38 -0.28
CA PRO A 284 11.34 -30.07 -1.38
C PRO A 284 10.75 -29.09 -2.40
N ASP A 285 9.43 -29.16 -2.60
CA ASP A 285 8.63 -28.24 -3.41
C ASP A 285 7.31 -27.96 -2.69
N GLY A 286 7.16 -26.73 -2.17
CA GLY A 286 6.02 -26.30 -1.38
C GLY A 286 4.81 -25.86 -2.20
N THR A 287 4.77 -26.20 -3.50
CA THR A 287 3.67 -25.82 -4.41
C THR A 287 2.31 -26.22 -3.87
N GLU A 288 2.14 -27.48 -3.48
CA GLU A 288 0.84 -28.00 -3.06
C GLU A 288 0.39 -27.42 -1.72
N GLU A 289 1.34 -27.24 -0.79
CA GLU A 289 1.09 -26.57 0.49
C GLU A 289 0.57 -25.16 0.29
N LEU A 290 1.24 -24.38 -0.57
CA LEU A 290 0.86 -23.00 -0.85
C LEU A 290 -0.42 -22.91 -1.67
N ARG A 291 -0.60 -23.81 -2.65
CA ARG A 291 -1.81 -23.88 -3.48
C ARG A 291 -3.04 -24.20 -2.65
N ARG A 292 -2.92 -25.15 -1.71
CA ARG A 292 -3.98 -25.46 -0.75
C ARG A 292 -4.31 -24.26 0.13
N PHE A 293 -3.29 -23.60 0.70
CA PHE A 293 -3.50 -22.39 1.50
C PHE A 293 -4.23 -21.30 0.71
N ALA A 294 -3.83 -21.04 -0.53
CA ALA A 294 -4.47 -20.05 -1.41
C ALA A 294 -5.92 -20.43 -1.75
N ALA A 295 -6.18 -21.71 -2.07
CA ALA A 295 -7.54 -22.18 -2.35
C ALA A 295 -8.46 -22.11 -1.12
N GLU A 296 -7.94 -22.42 0.07
CA GLU A 296 -8.67 -22.28 1.33
C GLU A 296 -8.94 -20.80 1.67
N THR A 297 -8.00 -19.91 1.36
CA THR A 297 -8.15 -18.46 1.54
C THR A 297 -9.22 -17.86 0.61
N ASP A 298 -9.29 -18.26 -0.68
CA ASP A 298 -10.39 -17.83 -1.56
C ASP A 298 -11.75 -18.40 -1.11
N ALA A 299 -11.77 -19.64 -0.63
CA ALA A 299 -13.00 -20.28 -0.17
C ALA A 299 -13.56 -19.62 1.10
N ASP A 300 -12.68 -19.22 2.02
CA ASP A 300 -13.00 -18.64 3.33
C ASP A 300 -12.02 -17.52 3.68
N PRO A 301 -12.31 -16.27 3.25
CA PRO A 301 -11.38 -15.15 3.41
C PRO A 301 -11.00 -14.84 4.87
N ALA A 302 -11.86 -15.19 5.83
CA ALA A 302 -11.60 -14.96 7.26
C ALA A 302 -10.45 -15.81 7.81
N ARG A 303 -9.96 -16.81 7.06
CA ARG A 303 -8.84 -17.68 7.49
C ARG A 303 -7.49 -16.99 7.46
N THR A 304 -7.34 -15.95 6.66
CA THR A 304 -6.04 -15.35 6.35
C THR A 304 -6.14 -13.84 6.49
N ARG A 305 -5.29 -13.30 7.37
CA ARG A 305 -5.09 -11.86 7.49
C ARG A 305 -3.88 -11.43 6.65
N TRP A 306 -4.14 -10.62 5.62
CA TRP A 306 -3.06 -10.00 4.84
C TRP A 306 -2.60 -8.65 5.39
N SER A 307 -3.43 -8.01 6.22
CA SER A 307 -3.07 -6.82 6.98
C SER A 307 -1.94 -7.08 7.96
N TYR A 308 -1.14 -6.06 8.25
CA TYR A 308 0.00 -6.18 9.16
C TYR A 308 0.35 -4.83 9.79
N GLN A 309 1.20 -4.88 10.81
CA GLN A 309 1.71 -3.70 11.49
C GLN A 309 3.22 -3.59 11.28
N ARG A 310 3.72 -2.35 11.17
CA ARG A 310 5.15 -2.02 11.22
C ARG A 310 5.38 -0.84 12.16
N VAL A 311 6.53 -0.85 12.82
CA VAL A 311 6.96 0.23 13.70
C VAL A 311 8.28 0.79 13.17
N PHE A 312 8.36 2.11 13.05
CA PHE A 312 9.55 2.85 12.62
C PHE A 312 9.88 3.87 13.71
N GLY A 313 10.55 3.41 14.77
CA GLY A 313 10.75 4.20 15.98
C GLY A 313 9.40 4.61 16.60
N ARG A 314 9.11 5.91 16.66
CA ARG A 314 7.83 6.44 17.18
C ARG A 314 6.77 6.67 16.10
N VAL A 315 6.89 5.97 14.97
CA VAL A 315 5.88 5.99 13.90
C VAL A 315 5.29 4.59 13.76
N ARG A 316 3.97 4.47 13.91
CA ARG A 316 3.25 3.22 13.70
C ARG A 316 2.58 3.22 12.33
N LEU A 317 2.81 2.16 11.55
CA LEU A 317 2.09 1.85 10.32
C LEU A 317 1.17 0.66 10.57
N VAL A 318 -0.12 0.81 10.30
CA VAL A 318 -1.08 -0.28 10.20
C VAL A 318 -1.50 -0.39 8.74
N MET A 319 -1.08 -1.44 8.05
CA MET A 319 -1.44 -1.71 6.67
C MET A 319 -2.71 -2.56 6.64
N VAL A 320 -3.74 -2.12 5.93
CA VAL A 320 -5.07 -2.72 5.90
C VAL A 320 -5.35 -3.31 4.52
N ASP A 321 -5.70 -4.59 4.48
CA ASP A 321 -6.24 -5.25 3.31
C ASP A 321 -7.69 -4.80 3.07
N THR A 322 -7.92 -4.07 1.97
CA THR A 322 -9.24 -3.60 1.55
C THR A 322 -9.83 -4.36 0.36
N ARG A 323 -9.30 -5.55 0.03
CA ARG A 323 -9.74 -6.39 -1.10
C ARG A 323 -10.14 -7.80 -0.67
N ALA A 324 -9.26 -8.57 -0.03
CA ALA A 324 -9.57 -9.94 0.32
C ALA A 324 -10.41 -10.04 1.61
N ALA A 325 -10.25 -9.12 2.56
CA ALA A 325 -11.03 -9.05 3.80
C ALA A 325 -12.50 -8.63 3.65
N ARG A 326 -12.97 -8.34 2.42
CA ARG A 326 -14.33 -7.83 2.17
C ARG A 326 -15.40 -8.88 2.44
N VAL A 327 -16.46 -8.48 3.15
CA VAL A 327 -17.72 -9.22 3.23
C VAL A 327 -18.64 -8.73 2.13
N LEU A 328 -18.97 -9.60 1.18
CA LEU A 328 -19.68 -9.20 -0.05
C LEU A 328 -21.21 -9.43 0.00
N ALA A 329 -21.70 -10.17 0.99
CA ALA A 329 -23.13 -10.42 1.14
C ALA A 329 -23.87 -9.11 1.39
N GLU A 330 -24.78 -8.71 0.49
CA GLU A 330 -25.37 -7.36 0.49
C GLU A 330 -26.07 -6.96 1.80
N GLY A 331 -26.61 -7.91 2.56
CA GLY A 331 -27.29 -7.63 3.83
C GLY A 331 -26.35 -7.26 4.99
N GLU A 332 -25.07 -7.59 4.89
CA GLU A 332 -24.05 -7.41 5.94
C GLU A 332 -22.70 -6.97 5.32
N ARG A 333 -22.77 -6.31 4.17
CA ARG A 333 -21.60 -5.97 3.37
C ARG A 333 -20.66 -5.06 4.15
N ALA A 334 -19.40 -5.45 4.26
CA ALA A 334 -18.39 -4.73 5.02
C ALA A 334 -17.04 -4.72 4.29
N MET A 335 -16.29 -3.63 4.43
CA MET A 335 -14.93 -3.52 3.87
C MET A 335 -13.99 -4.52 4.54
N LEU A 336 -14.17 -4.72 5.85
CA LEU A 336 -13.44 -5.65 6.70
C LEU A 336 -14.46 -6.53 7.41
N ASP A 337 -14.19 -7.82 7.50
CA ASP A 337 -14.94 -8.71 8.38
C ASP A 337 -14.80 -8.30 9.86
N ALA A 338 -15.59 -8.95 10.72
CA ALA A 338 -15.67 -8.58 12.13
C ALA A 338 -14.36 -8.80 12.91
N GLU A 339 -13.61 -9.86 12.59
CA GLU A 339 -12.34 -10.17 13.23
C GLU A 339 -11.26 -9.19 12.77
N GLU A 340 -11.20 -8.93 11.47
CA GLU A 340 -10.26 -7.99 10.88
C GLU A 340 -10.49 -6.56 11.38
N ALA A 341 -11.76 -6.14 11.52
CA ALA A 341 -12.11 -4.85 12.09
C ALA A 341 -11.76 -4.74 13.58
N ALA A 342 -11.81 -5.86 14.34
CA ALA A 342 -11.38 -5.88 15.74
C ALA A 342 -9.86 -5.80 15.85
N TRP A 343 -9.12 -6.57 15.04
CA TRP A 343 -7.67 -6.49 14.96
C TRP A 343 -7.20 -5.08 14.58
N LEU A 344 -7.82 -4.44 13.59
CA LEU A 344 -7.48 -3.07 13.19
C LEU A 344 -7.69 -2.09 14.36
N ARG A 345 -8.78 -2.23 15.10
CA ARG A 345 -9.04 -1.40 16.28
C ARG A 345 -7.95 -1.58 17.34
N ASP A 346 -7.59 -2.82 17.64
CA ASP A 346 -6.55 -3.12 18.63
C ASP A 346 -5.18 -2.58 18.17
N ALA A 347 -4.78 -2.84 16.92
CA ALA A 347 -3.52 -2.33 16.35
C ALA A 347 -3.44 -0.79 16.36
N VAL A 348 -4.57 -0.10 16.19
CA VAL A 348 -4.65 1.37 16.18
C VAL A 348 -4.67 1.98 17.59
N LEU A 349 -5.28 1.31 18.56
CA LEU A 349 -5.50 1.87 19.90
C LEU A 349 -4.55 1.29 20.96
N ASP A 350 -3.76 0.26 20.64
CA ASP A 350 -2.80 -0.33 21.55
C ASP A 350 -1.65 0.64 21.86
N ASP A 351 -1.42 0.91 23.15
CA ASP A 351 -0.42 1.85 23.67
C ASP A 351 -0.22 3.13 22.82
N PRO A 352 -1.19 4.08 22.82
CA PRO A 352 -1.09 5.32 22.04
C PRO A 352 0.13 6.18 22.39
N SER A 353 0.69 6.01 23.60
CA SER A 353 1.87 6.73 24.06
C SER A 353 3.18 6.29 23.36
N SER A 354 3.16 5.09 22.75
CA SER A 354 4.32 4.52 22.06
C SER A 354 4.68 5.22 20.74
N TYR A 355 3.76 5.98 20.13
CA TYR A 355 3.99 6.63 18.83
C TYR A 355 3.57 8.11 18.82
N ASP A 356 4.31 8.91 18.05
CA ASP A 356 4.00 10.31 17.78
C ASP A 356 3.19 10.49 16.48
N HIS A 357 3.24 9.50 15.59
CA HIS A 357 2.50 9.51 14.33
C HIS A 357 1.89 8.13 14.04
N LEU A 358 0.62 8.13 13.65
CA LEU A 358 -0.09 6.93 13.19
C LEU A 358 -0.33 7.03 11.68
N LEU A 359 0.09 6.01 10.94
CA LEU A 359 -0.13 5.86 9.52
C LEU A 359 -1.04 4.65 9.28
N ILE A 360 -2.11 4.84 8.52
CA ILE A 360 -2.96 3.74 8.04
C ILE A 360 -2.73 3.60 6.54
N GLY A 361 -2.12 2.51 6.11
CA GLY A 361 -2.02 2.17 4.69
C GLY A 361 -3.26 1.43 4.23
N SER A 362 -3.85 1.86 3.12
CA SER A 362 -5.05 1.25 2.52
C SER A 362 -4.92 1.38 1.01
N SER A 363 -5.22 0.34 0.23
CA SER A 363 -5.15 0.45 -1.24
C SER A 363 -6.17 1.49 -1.73
N LEU A 364 -7.37 1.49 -1.12
CA LEU A 364 -8.44 2.42 -1.43
C LEU A 364 -8.48 3.67 -0.55
N PRO A 365 -8.79 4.86 -1.10
CA PRO A 365 -9.05 6.07 -0.32
C PRO A 365 -10.29 5.97 0.58
N TRP A 366 -10.15 6.41 1.84
CA TRP A 366 -11.25 6.63 2.78
C TRP A 366 -12.11 7.87 2.39
N LEU A 367 -11.49 9.03 2.15
CA LEU A 367 -12.14 10.30 1.77
C LEU A 367 -12.03 10.65 0.28
N LEU A 368 -13.06 10.28 -0.48
CA LEU A 368 -13.17 10.56 -1.92
C LEU A 368 -13.62 12.00 -2.25
N PRO A 369 -13.57 12.43 -3.53
CA PRO A 369 -14.29 13.62 -3.96
C PRO A 369 -15.77 13.55 -3.54
N PRO A 370 -16.37 14.60 -2.95
CA PRO A 370 -17.70 14.54 -2.33
C PRO A 370 -18.79 13.97 -3.23
N LEU A 371 -18.78 14.29 -4.53
CA LEU A 371 -19.74 13.70 -5.47
C LEU A 371 -19.58 12.18 -5.59
N VAL A 372 -18.34 11.69 -5.71
CA VAL A 372 -18.06 10.26 -5.87
C VAL A 372 -18.45 9.52 -4.59
N HIS A 373 -18.06 10.05 -3.43
CA HIS A 373 -18.46 9.50 -2.13
C HIS A 373 -19.98 9.38 -1.98
N ASP A 374 -20.72 10.47 -2.26
CA ASP A 374 -22.19 10.47 -2.16
C ASP A 374 -22.82 9.52 -3.20
N ALA A 375 -22.23 9.39 -4.39
CA ALA A 375 -22.68 8.48 -5.42
C ALA A 375 -22.48 7.01 -5.04
N GLU A 376 -21.36 6.65 -4.41
CA GLU A 376 -21.12 5.30 -3.89
C GLU A 376 -22.06 4.95 -2.75
N ARG A 377 -22.24 5.83 -1.76
CA ARG A 377 -23.23 5.61 -0.70
C ARG A 377 -24.64 5.47 -1.25
N TRP A 378 -25.00 6.30 -2.23
CA TRP A 378 -26.29 6.21 -2.92
C TRP A 378 -26.43 4.86 -3.63
N ASN A 379 -25.41 4.43 -4.36
CA ASN A 379 -25.38 3.14 -5.04
C ASN A 379 -25.56 1.99 -4.04
N ALA A 380 -24.79 1.98 -2.95
CA ALA A 380 -24.90 0.97 -1.89
C ALA A 380 -26.34 0.88 -1.33
N ALA A 381 -26.98 2.04 -1.06
CA ALA A 381 -28.36 2.06 -0.60
C ALA A 381 -29.37 1.56 -1.65
N LEU A 382 -29.12 1.82 -2.95
CA LEU A 382 -29.96 1.25 -4.00
C LEU A 382 -29.84 -0.28 -4.04
N CYS A 383 -28.61 -0.81 -4.01
CA CYS A 383 -28.31 -2.25 -4.01
C CYS A 383 -28.92 -2.96 -2.80
N ALA A 384 -28.87 -2.34 -1.61
CA ALA A 384 -29.54 -2.80 -0.39
C ALA A 384 -31.08 -2.78 -0.48
N GLY A 385 -31.65 -2.27 -1.58
CA GLY A 385 -33.09 -2.35 -1.83
C GLY A 385 -33.92 -1.25 -1.18
N VAL A 386 -33.32 -0.16 -0.70
CA VAL A 386 -34.03 0.98 -0.08
C VAL A 386 -35.11 1.58 -1.00
N ARG A 387 -34.97 1.39 -2.31
CA ARG A 387 -35.93 1.83 -3.36
C ARG A 387 -36.62 0.67 -4.09
N GLY A 388 -36.53 -0.55 -3.55
CA GLY A 388 -37.13 -1.76 -4.10
C GLY A 388 -36.29 -2.45 -5.19
N GLN A 389 -36.72 -3.65 -5.58
CA GLN A 389 -35.89 -4.59 -6.36
C GLN A 389 -35.42 -4.07 -7.73
N ARG A 390 -36.22 -3.24 -8.41
CA ARG A 390 -35.84 -2.69 -9.72
C ARG A 390 -34.63 -1.76 -9.59
N TRP A 391 -34.62 -0.93 -8.55
CA TRP A 391 -33.50 -0.05 -8.23
C TRP A 391 -32.30 -0.81 -7.72
N ALA A 392 -32.48 -1.89 -6.96
CA ALA A 392 -31.38 -2.76 -6.54
C ALA A 392 -30.62 -3.35 -7.73
N ARG A 393 -31.35 -3.89 -8.72
CA ARG A 393 -30.72 -4.41 -9.96
C ARG A 393 -30.03 -3.32 -10.78
N PHE A 394 -30.62 -2.13 -10.83
CA PHE A 394 -29.99 -0.99 -11.51
C PHE A 394 -28.72 -0.54 -10.78
N GLY A 395 -28.77 -0.43 -9.44
CA GLY A 395 -27.62 -0.11 -8.60
C GLY A 395 -26.49 -1.11 -8.81
N GLU A 396 -26.79 -2.41 -8.79
CA GLU A 396 -25.78 -3.44 -9.01
C GLU A 396 -25.14 -3.36 -10.40
N LYS A 397 -25.96 -3.09 -11.43
CA LYS A 397 -25.44 -2.86 -12.78
C LYS A 397 -24.53 -1.63 -12.83
N LEU A 398 -24.88 -0.57 -12.12
CA LEU A 398 -24.09 0.66 -12.06
C LEU A 398 -22.79 0.46 -11.27
N ARG A 399 -22.84 -0.30 -10.16
CA ARG A 399 -21.70 -0.60 -9.30
C ARG A 399 -20.56 -1.21 -10.10
N ARG A 400 -20.87 -2.28 -10.82
CA ARG A 400 -19.96 -3.08 -11.67
C ARG A 400 -19.52 -2.40 -12.97
N ALA A 401 -20.05 -1.22 -13.27
CA ALA A 401 -19.75 -0.51 -14.52
C ALA A 401 -19.04 0.82 -14.26
N SER A 402 -18.74 1.12 -13.01
CA SER A 402 -18.20 2.42 -12.57
C SER A 402 -17.34 2.29 -11.32
N ASP A 403 -16.90 1.06 -11.01
CA ASP A 403 -15.91 0.73 -9.98
C ASP A 403 -16.26 1.38 -8.62
N LEU A 404 -17.54 1.25 -8.25
CA LEU A 404 -18.08 1.86 -7.02
C LEU A 404 -17.80 0.95 -5.83
N GLU A 405 -16.55 0.91 -5.40
CA GLU A 405 -16.07 -0.09 -4.45
C GLU A 405 -15.11 0.43 -3.37
N HIS A 406 -14.97 1.74 -3.24
CA HIS A 406 -14.18 2.33 -2.17
C HIS A 406 -14.89 2.23 -0.81
N TRP A 407 -14.26 2.76 0.24
CA TRP A 407 -14.85 2.82 1.59
C TRP A 407 -16.29 3.36 1.61
N ALA A 408 -16.64 4.31 0.74
CA ALA A 408 -17.99 4.88 0.71
C ALA A 408 -19.05 3.91 0.14
N ALA A 409 -18.65 2.90 -0.61
CA ALA A 409 -19.49 1.78 -1.04
C ALA A 409 -19.79 0.77 0.09
N PHE A 410 -19.14 0.92 1.25
CA PHE A 410 -19.34 0.14 2.47
C PHE A 410 -19.69 1.07 3.64
N PRO A 411 -20.92 1.63 3.69
CA PRO A 411 -21.24 2.75 4.58
C PRO A 411 -20.97 2.50 6.07
N GLU A 412 -21.32 1.31 6.57
CA GLU A 412 -21.10 0.95 7.98
C GLU A 412 -19.61 0.84 8.31
N SER A 413 -18.81 0.24 7.42
CA SER A 413 -17.35 0.17 7.59
C SER A 413 -16.70 1.55 7.50
N PHE A 414 -17.15 2.42 6.59
CA PHE A 414 -16.70 3.81 6.56
C PHE A 414 -17.01 4.52 7.88
N ASP A 415 -18.21 4.36 8.42
CA ASP A 415 -18.63 5.03 9.64
C ASP A 415 -17.79 4.55 10.85
N ARG A 416 -17.61 3.23 10.98
CA ARG A 416 -16.75 2.62 12.01
C ARG A 416 -15.29 3.03 11.89
N PHE A 417 -14.74 3.05 10.67
CA PHE A 417 -13.36 3.46 10.44
C PHE A 417 -13.15 4.96 10.73
N THR A 418 -14.10 5.80 10.32
CA THR A 418 -14.09 7.24 10.65
C THR A 418 -14.07 7.47 12.16
N GLU A 419 -14.88 6.70 12.89
CA GLU A 419 -14.94 6.77 14.35
C GLU A 419 -13.64 6.29 15.00
N LEU A 420 -13.06 5.19 14.51
CA LEU A 420 -11.76 4.70 14.97
C LEU A 420 -10.66 5.76 14.80
N LEU A 421 -10.60 6.43 13.65
CA LEU A 421 -9.64 7.51 13.42
C LEU A 421 -9.85 8.67 14.40
N ARG A 422 -11.12 9.02 14.66
CA ARG A 422 -11.50 10.07 15.61
C ARG A 422 -11.05 9.72 17.02
N GLU A 423 -11.29 8.49 17.45
CA GLU A 423 -10.88 7.96 18.75
C GLU A 423 -9.36 7.93 18.90
N ALA A 424 -8.65 7.39 17.92
CA ALA A 424 -7.18 7.37 17.89
C ALA A 424 -6.58 8.76 17.96
N GLY A 425 -7.24 9.76 17.37
CA GLY A 425 -6.81 11.16 17.41
C GLY A 425 -7.28 11.95 18.64
N SER A 426 -7.95 11.31 19.60
CA SER A 426 -8.53 11.95 20.78
C SER A 426 -7.85 11.50 22.06
N GLY A 427 -7.91 12.34 23.11
CA GLY A 427 -7.30 12.06 24.41
C GLY A 427 -5.91 12.67 24.60
N PRO A 428 -5.35 12.56 25.82
CA PRO A 428 -4.08 13.20 26.19
C PRO A 428 -2.87 12.58 25.47
N ASP A 429 -2.93 11.29 25.17
CA ASP A 429 -1.85 10.52 24.53
C ASP A 429 -2.02 10.43 23.00
N ALA A 430 -2.91 11.25 22.42
CA ALA A 430 -3.15 11.24 20.98
C ALA A 430 -1.86 11.59 20.19
N PRO A 431 -1.61 10.92 19.04
CA PRO A 431 -0.46 11.22 18.21
C PRO A 431 -0.54 12.65 17.67
N ALA A 432 0.57 13.22 17.22
CA ALA A 432 0.55 14.53 16.57
C ALA A 432 -0.24 14.50 15.26
N THR A 433 -0.14 13.39 14.50
CA THR A 433 -0.91 13.19 13.27
C THR A 433 -1.43 11.76 13.12
N VAL A 434 -2.60 11.64 12.49
CA VAL A 434 -3.12 10.39 11.95
C VAL A 434 -3.28 10.55 10.42
N CYS A 435 -2.53 9.78 9.63
CA CYS A 435 -2.54 9.89 8.18
C CYS A 435 -3.02 8.58 7.54
N VAL A 436 -4.11 8.64 6.77
CA VAL A 436 -4.54 7.56 5.88
C VAL A 436 -3.83 7.73 4.55
N LEU A 437 -2.99 6.77 4.17
CA LEU A 437 -2.22 6.73 2.94
C LEU A 437 -2.93 5.80 1.95
N SER A 438 -3.18 6.29 0.74
CA SER A 438 -3.99 5.53 -0.25
C SER A 438 -3.60 5.71 -1.71
N GLY A 439 -4.12 4.82 -2.54
CA GLY A 439 -3.85 4.66 -3.96
C GLY A 439 -5.09 4.66 -4.85
N ASP A 440 -5.12 3.72 -5.82
CA ASP A 440 -6.22 3.37 -6.75
C ASP A 440 -6.61 4.45 -7.78
N VAL A 441 -7.01 5.65 -7.34
CA VAL A 441 -7.81 6.58 -8.16
C VAL A 441 -7.06 7.38 -9.26
N HIS A 442 -5.81 7.04 -9.57
CA HIS A 442 -4.98 7.64 -10.62
C HIS A 442 -4.85 9.19 -10.60
N HIS A 443 -4.98 9.79 -9.42
CA HIS A 443 -4.60 11.17 -9.16
C HIS A 443 -4.22 11.39 -7.69
N ALA A 444 -3.38 12.38 -7.42
CA ALA A 444 -2.96 12.70 -6.06
C ALA A 444 -3.79 13.84 -5.46
N TYR A 445 -4.09 13.77 -4.17
CA TYR A 445 -4.77 14.84 -3.42
C TYR A 445 -4.56 14.72 -1.91
N ILE A 446 -4.92 15.80 -1.21
CA ILE A 446 -5.00 15.83 0.25
C ILE A 446 -6.44 16.17 0.64
N ALA A 447 -7.05 15.35 1.49
CA ALA A 447 -8.37 15.60 2.07
C ALA A 447 -8.26 15.71 3.60
N GLU A 448 -8.92 16.72 4.15
CA GLU A 448 -8.91 17.00 5.59
C GLU A 448 -10.35 17.01 6.13
N PRO A 449 -10.68 16.08 7.06
CA PRO A 449 -11.97 15.99 7.70
C PRO A 449 -12.29 17.22 8.55
N ARG A 450 -13.59 17.46 8.70
CA ARG A 450 -14.23 18.47 9.54
C ARG A 450 -15.24 17.73 10.39
N TRP A 451 -14.91 17.64 11.66
CA TRP A 451 -15.68 16.97 12.68
C TRP A 451 -16.88 17.84 13.08
N PRO A 452 -18.09 17.28 13.21
CA PRO A 452 -19.22 18.00 13.78
C PRO A 452 -18.87 18.46 15.20
N ASN A 453 -19.17 19.71 15.55
CA ASN A 453 -19.07 20.16 16.94
C ASN A 453 -20.15 19.44 17.75
N SER A 454 -19.76 18.60 18.70
CA SER A 454 -20.63 18.17 19.78
C SER A 454 -20.61 19.26 20.85
N ASP A 455 -21.47 20.27 20.73
CA ASP A 455 -21.88 21.00 21.93
C ASP A 455 -22.77 20.04 22.74
N PRO A 456 -22.45 19.72 24.00
CA PRO A 456 -23.38 19.00 24.85
C PRO A 456 -24.54 19.96 25.12
N GLY A 457 -25.63 19.81 24.37
CA GLY A 457 -26.87 20.51 24.68
C GLY A 457 -27.35 20.12 26.09
N PRO A 458 -27.99 21.02 26.85
CA PRO A 458 -28.37 20.80 28.24
C PRO A 458 -29.43 19.70 28.48
N ASP A 459 -29.94 19.03 27.44
CA ASP A 459 -31.07 18.09 27.51
C ASP A 459 -30.76 16.67 26.98
N SER A 460 -29.59 16.10 27.31
CA SER A 460 -29.38 14.66 27.10
C SER A 460 -29.93 13.86 28.30
N THR A 461 -31.20 13.45 28.20
CA THR A 461 -31.80 12.48 29.12
C THR A 461 -31.30 11.06 28.80
N PRO A 462 -30.87 10.27 29.80
CA PRO A 462 -30.33 8.94 29.57
C PRO A 462 -31.48 7.94 29.34
N GLY A 463 -31.61 7.43 28.12
CA GLY A 463 -32.63 6.44 27.78
C GLY A 463 -32.40 5.72 26.44
N THR A 464 -31.96 4.46 26.55
CA THR A 464 -32.12 3.33 25.62
C THR A 464 -31.40 3.34 24.25
N HIS A 465 -30.53 2.32 24.09
CA HIS A 465 -29.78 1.88 22.90
C HIS A 465 -28.70 2.86 22.39
N SER A 466 -27.54 2.75 23.04
CA SER A 466 -26.29 3.48 22.84
C SER A 466 -25.70 3.30 21.43
N ALA A 467 -25.87 4.31 20.58
CA ALA A 467 -24.82 4.71 19.64
C ALA A 467 -23.65 5.29 20.45
N PRO A 468 -22.37 5.10 20.05
CA PRO A 468 -21.25 5.71 20.75
C PRO A 468 -21.45 7.23 20.80
N ALA A 469 -21.23 7.82 21.97
CA ALA A 469 -21.33 9.27 22.14
C ALA A 469 -20.37 9.95 21.16
N SER A 470 -20.89 10.80 20.27
CA SER A 470 -20.09 11.61 19.37
C SER A 470 -19.27 12.61 20.20
N GLY A 471 -18.05 12.25 20.58
CA GLY A 471 -17.07 13.16 21.21
C GLY A 471 -16.67 14.35 20.31
N GLY A 472 -15.95 15.31 20.89
CA GLY A 472 -15.51 16.53 20.21
C GLY A 472 -14.49 16.32 19.07
N ALA A 473 -13.97 17.42 18.52
CA ALA A 473 -12.93 17.37 17.50
C ALA A 473 -11.63 16.72 18.07
N PRO A 474 -10.97 15.83 17.30
CA PRO A 474 -9.68 15.24 17.67
C PRO A 474 -8.60 16.28 17.98
N ALA A 475 -7.71 15.92 18.89
CA ALA A 475 -6.49 16.69 19.19
C ALA A 475 -5.44 16.52 18.08
N SER A 476 -5.33 15.30 17.53
CA SER A 476 -4.46 15.01 16.39
C SER A 476 -4.95 15.68 15.11
N ARG A 477 -4.02 16.06 14.24
CA ARG A 477 -4.39 16.37 12.86
C ARG A 477 -4.60 15.09 12.06
N ILE A 478 -5.82 14.90 11.57
CA ILE A 478 -6.20 13.73 10.77
C ILE A 478 -6.22 14.10 9.29
N LEU A 479 -5.58 13.32 8.43
CA LEU A 479 -5.45 13.59 7.00
C LEU A 479 -5.63 12.33 6.17
N GLN A 480 -6.23 12.47 5.00
CA GLN A 480 -6.06 11.51 3.92
C GLN A 480 -5.07 12.05 2.90
N LEU A 481 -4.07 11.25 2.59
CA LEU A 481 -3.04 11.50 1.60
C LEU A 481 -3.14 10.42 0.53
N THR A 482 -3.62 10.79 -0.65
CA THR A 482 -3.74 9.86 -1.78
C THR A 482 -2.68 10.19 -2.81
N CYS A 483 -1.90 9.19 -3.22
CA CYS A 483 -0.83 9.35 -4.21
C CYS A 483 -0.88 8.20 -5.22
N SER A 484 -1.62 8.42 -6.30
CA SER A 484 -1.66 7.55 -7.47
C SER A 484 -1.68 8.43 -8.73
N PRO A 485 -1.06 8.03 -9.84
CA PRO A 485 -0.24 6.82 -10.00
C PRO A 485 1.25 7.08 -9.83
N VAL A 486 2.01 6.03 -9.53
CA VAL A 486 3.48 6.00 -9.63
C VAL A 486 3.91 5.94 -11.10
N HIS A 487 3.19 5.16 -11.90
CA HIS A 487 3.37 5.07 -13.34
C HIS A 487 2.06 4.60 -14.01
N ASN A 488 1.14 5.54 -14.25
CA ASN A 488 -0.11 5.29 -14.98
C ASN A 488 -0.68 6.63 -15.51
N SER A 489 -1.67 6.58 -16.41
CA SER A 489 -2.27 7.78 -16.96
C SER A 489 -3.75 7.61 -17.21
N ILE A 490 -4.51 8.65 -16.87
CA ILE A 490 -5.93 8.71 -17.18
C ILE A 490 -6.23 9.71 -18.30
N PRO A 491 -7.23 9.42 -19.16
CA PRO A 491 -7.73 10.34 -20.17
C PRO A 491 -8.15 11.70 -19.62
N ARG A 492 -8.02 12.76 -20.44
CA ARG A 492 -8.35 14.14 -20.03
C ARG A 492 -9.80 14.32 -19.57
N SER A 493 -10.74 13.56 -20.13
CA SER A 493 -12.15 13.54 -19.73
C SER A 493 -12.33 13.09 -18.27
N ILE A 494 -11.65 12.01 -17.88
CA ILE A 494 -11.67 11.50 -16.50
C ILE A 494 -11.05 12.53 -15.54
N ARG A 495 -9.94 13.18 -15.94
CA ARG A 495 -9.34 14.28 -15.15
C ARG A 495 -10.32 15.45 -14.92
N ALA A 496 -11.15 15.76 -15.89
CA ALA A 496 -12.19 16.78 -15.75
C ALA A 496 -13.30 16.30 -14.80
N GLY A 497 -13.70 15.03 -14.88
CA GLY A 497 -14.63 14.38 -13.95
C GLY A 497 -14.18 14.47 -12.49
N PHE A 498 -12.92 14.10 -12.19
CA PHE A 498 -12.38 14.22 -10.83
C PHE A 498 -12.36 15.67 -10.32
N ARG A 499 -11.95 16.64 -11.16
CA ARG A 499 -12.02 18.06 -10.81
C ARG A 499 -13.45 18.51 -10.51
N PHE A 500 -14.41 18.04 -11.30
CA PHE A 500 -15.83 18.32 -11.11
C PHE A 500 -16.36 17.71 -9.80
N GLY A 501 -15.93 16.50 -9.43
CA GLY A 501 -16.34 15.83 -8.19
C GLY A 501 -15.98 16.60 -6.92
N TRP A 502 -14.91 17.39 -6.96
CA TRP A 502 -14.50 18.30 -5.87
C TRP A 502 -15.22 19.65 -5.86
N SER A 503 -15.98 19.97 -6.91
CA SER A 503 -16.62 21.28 -7.06
C SER A 503 -17.83 21.47 -6.13
N ARG A 504 -18.24 22.72 -5.91
CA ARG A 504 -19.48 23.05 -5.17
C ARG A 504 -20.72 22.47 -5.85
N VAL A 505 -20.73 22.41 -7.18
CA VAL A 505 -21.84 21.85 -7.96
C VAL A 505 -21.89 20.33 -7.79
N GLY A 506 -20.74 19.65 -7.92
CA GLY A 506 -20.63 18.22 -7.66
C GLY A 506 -21.14 17.85 -6.27
N ARG A 507 -20.74 18.61 -5.23
CA ARG A 507 -21.25 18.43 -3.86
C ARG A 507 -22.77 18.61 -3.75
N ARG A 508 -23.39 19.52 -4.51
CA ARG A 508 -24.87 19.68 -4.51
C ARG A 508 -25.55 18.49 -5.15
N ILE A 509 -25.01 17.96 -6.25
CA ILE A 509 -25.52 16.75 -6.91
C ILE A 509 -25.41 15.56 -5.97
N GLY A 510 -24.25 15.37 -5.33
CA GLY A 510 -24.04 14.34 -4.31
C GLY A 510 -25.11 14.36 -3.22
N ARG A 511 -25.39 15.54 -2.64
CA ARG A 511 -26.48 15.70 -1.65
C ARG A 511 -27.86 15.30 -2.17
N LEU A 512 -28.15 15.49 -3.47
CA LEU A 512 -29.42 15.05 -4.06
C LEU A 512 -29.46 13.53 -4.19
N LEU A 513 -28.35 12.90 -4.57
CA LEU A 513 -28.20 11.45 -4.58
C LEU A 513 -28.37 10.87 -3.18
N SER A 514 -27.70 11.43 -2.16
CA SER A 514 -27.83 10.99 -0.77
C SER A 514 -29.27 11.10 -0.24
N ARG A 515 -29.98 12.19 -0.56
CA ARG A 515 -31.42 12.33 -0.25
C ARG A 515 -32.27 11.30 -0.98
N HIS A 516 -31.96 11.02 -2.24
CA HIS A 516 -32.63 9.97 -3.00
C HIS A 516 -32.35 8.58 -2.40
N GLY A 517 -31.12 8.27 -2.01
CA GLY A 517 -30.74 6.99 -1.41
C GLY A 517 -31.21 6.82 0.03
N ARG A 518 -31.66 7.89 0.70
CA ARG A 518 -31.94 7.92 2.15
C ARG A 518 -30.74 7.47 2.98
N THR A 519 -29.54 7.87 2.55
CA THR A 519 -28.25 7.38 3.08
C THR A 519 -27.87 7.97 4.45
N GLY A 520 -28.68 8.89 4.99
CA GLY A 520 -28.34 9.62 6.20
C GLY A 520 -27.26 10.70 5.98
N ALA A 521 -26.78 11.26 7.09
CA ALA A 521 -25.65 12.17 7.07
C ALA A 521 -24.35 11.38 7.32
N SER A 522 -23.27 11.74 6.63
CA SER A 522 -21.94 11.21 6.92
C SER A 522 -21.49 11.67 8.32
N PRO A 523 -20.80 10.81 9.11
CA PRO A 523 -20.27 11.18 10.43
C PRO A 523 -19.25 12.33 10.36
N VAL A 524 -18.67 12.56 9.18
CA VAL A 524 -17.70 13.62 8.94
C VAL A 524 -17.95 14.28 7.58
N THR A 525 -17.60 15.56 7.45
CA THR A 525 -17.48 16.21 6.13
C THR A 525 -16.03 16.57 5.90
N TRP A 526 -15.58 16.75 4.66
CA TRP A 526 -14.18 17.13 4.43
C TRP A 526 -14.07 18.16 3.32
N HIS A 527 -12.87 18.70 3.21
CA HIS A 527 -12.48 19.60 2.14
C HIS A 527 -11.16 19.15 1.52
N ARG A 528 -10.93 19.57 0.29
CA ARG A 528 -9.69 19.33 -0.42
C ARG A 528 -8.64 20.32 0.06
N ALA A 529 -7.68 19.84 0.83
CA ALA A 529 -6.59 20.65 1.37
C ALA A 529 -5.42 20.80 0.37
N GLY A 530 -5.39 19.99 -0.70
CA GLY A 530 -4.41 20.05 -1.80
C GLY A 530 -4.84 19.21 -3.01
N GLY A 531 -4.35 19.55 -4.20
CA GLY A 531 -4.66 18.84 -5.44
C GLY A 531 -6.00 19.24 -6.10
N PRO A 532 -6.60 18.38 -6.96
CA PRO A 532 -6.03 17.14 -7.47
C PRO A 532 -4.85 17.43 -8.41
N TRP A 533 -3.77 16.69 -8.23
CA TRP A 533 -2.62 16.69 -9.13
C TRP A 533 -2.67 15.45 -10.02
N PHE A 534 -2.14 15.56 -11.23
CA PHE A 534 -2.20 14.50 -12.24
C PHE A 534 -0.82 14.26 -12.84
N GLY A 535 -0.49 13.00 -13.06
CA GLY A 535 0.79 12.52 -13.61
C GLY A 535 1.47 11.59 -12.62
N ASN A 536 2.63 11.06 -13.01
CA ASN A 536 3.39 10.08 -12.24
C ASN A 536 4.06 10.73 -11.03
N GLN A 537 3.73 10.28 -9.82
CA GLN A 537 3.98 11.01 -8.58
C GLN A 537 4.42 10.11 -7.44
N LEU A 538 5.13 10.71 -6.47
CA LEU A 538 5.41 10.13 -5.17
C LEU A 538 5.16 11.17 -4.09
N MET A 539 4.53 10.75 -3.00
CA MET A 539 4.47 11.52 -1.76
C MET A 539 5.50 10.99 -0.77
N THR A 540 6.11 11.87 0.01
CA THR A 540 7.05 11.52 1.07
C THR A 540 6.67 12.22 2.36
N LEU A 541 6.45 11.44 3.42
CA LEU A 541 6.30 11.92 4.78
C LEU A 541 7.65 11.94 5.47
N THR A 542 8.07 13.10 5.96
CA THR A 542 9.22 13.25 6.84
C THR A 542 8.69 13.45 8.26
N LEU A 543 8.97 12.51 9.15
CA LEU A 543 8.40 12.42 10.49
C LEU A 543 9.54 12.46 11.52
N HIS A 544 9.52 13.42 12.43
CA HIS A 544 10.58 13.56 13.44
C HIS A 544 10.02 14.09 14.75
N GLY A 545 10.12 13.28 15.81
CA GLY A 545 9.41 13.51 17.06
C GLY A 545 7.92 13.70 16.78
N ARG A 546 7.34 14.80 17.27
CA ARG A 546 5.94 15.19 17.01
C ARG A 546 5.77 16.10 15.79
N LYS A 547 6.80 16.31 14.97
CA LYS A 547 6.73 17.15 13.76
C LYS A 547 6.59 16.28 12.52
N SER A 548 5.75 16.70 11.59
CA SER A 548 5.61 16.03 10.29
C SER A 548 5.52 17.00 9.13
N ALA A 549 6.12 16.62 8.00
CA ALA A 549 6.06 17.34 6.74
C ALA A 549 5.74 16.38 5.59
N LEU A 550 5.10 16.91 4.55
CA LEU A 550 4.74 16.19 3.35
C LEU A 550 5.34 16.88 2.12
N THR A 551 6.04 16.09 1.31
CA THR A 551 6.51 16.51 -0.01
C THR A 551 5.82 15.68 -1.08
N LEU A 552 5.33 16.32 -2.13
CA LEU A 552 4.85 15.68 -3.34
C LEU A 552 5.81 16.01 -4.47
N VAL A 553 6.34 14.99 -5.12
CA VAL A 553 7.15 15.13 -6.34
C VAL A 553 6.43 14.51 -7.53
N GLN A 554 6.71 15.04 -8.72
CA GLN A 554 6.19 14.54 -9.98
C GLN A 554 7.34 14.24 -10.94
N ALA A 555 7.32 13.06 -11.55
CA ALA A 555 8.23 12.72 -12.63
C ALA A 555 7.82 13.44 -13.91
N LYS A 556 8.76 14.19 -14.50
CA LYS A 556 8.56 14.90 -15.77
C LYS A 556 9.75 14.70 -16.70
N SER A 557 9.46 14.57 -17.99
CA SER A 557 10.49 14.55 -19.03
C SER A 557 10.87 15.98 -19.40
N ASN A 558 12.16 16.27 -19.38
CA ASN A 558 12.73 17.54 -19.84
C ASN A 558 13.85 17.27 -20.88
N LYS A 559 14.56 18.33 -21.31
CA LYS A 559 15.63 18.21 -22.34
C LYS A 559 16.82 17.35 -21.88
N GLN A 560 16.98 17.12 -20.58
CA GLN A 560 18.09 16.40 -19.95
C GLN A 560 17.69 14.98 -19.50
N GLY A 561 16.42 14.59 -19.68
CA GLY A 561 15.89 13.29 -19.26
C GLY A 561 14.68 13.43 -18.32
N ALA A 562 14.32 12.34 -17.64
CA ALA A 562 13.30 12.36 -16.61
C ALA A 562 13.86 12.95 -15.31
N GLN A 563 13.12 13.84 -14.66
CA GLN A 563 13.48 14.42 -13.36
C GLN A 563 12.26 14.50 -12.42
N LEU A 564 12.50 14.38 -11.12
CA LEU A 564 11.51 14.60 -10.08
C LEU A 564 11.44 16.09 -9.76
N GLU A 565 10.29 16.72 -10.05
CA GLU A 565 10.02 18.11 -9.70
C GLU A 565 9.12 18.20 -8.47
N ALA A 566 9.47 19.06 -7.51
CA ALA A 566 8.62 19.33 -6.35
C ALA A 566 7.32 20.03 -6.79
N VAL A 567 6.19 19.48 -6.38
CA VAL A 567 4.83 20.01 -6.63
C VAL A 567 4.24 20.63 -5.38
N LEU A 568 4.56 20.06 -4.21
CA LEU A 568 4.14 20.55 -2.90
C LEU A 568 5.22 20.22 -1.88
N GLU A 569 5.44 21.15 -0.95
CA GLU A 569 6.11 20.92 0.32
C GLU A 569 5.28 21.61 1.41
N ARG A 570 4.94 20.88 2.48
CA ARG A 570 4.00 21.39 3.50
C ARG A 570 4.26 20.76 4.87
N SER A 571 4.38 21.59 5.91
CA SER A 571 4.28 21.12 7.29
C SER A 571 2.85 20.66 7.60
N LEU A 572 2.72 19.45 8.15
CA LEU A 572 1.45 18.88 8.59
C LEU A 572 1.15 19.19 10.05
N THR A 573 2.15 19.44 10.88
CA THR A 573 1.96 19.94 12.25
C THR A 573 2.16 21.45 12.34
N PRO A 574 1.48 22.16 13.26
CA PRO A 574 1.75 23.57 13.50
C PRO A 574 3.23 23.79 13.87
N GLU A 575 3.87 24.79 13.28
CA GLU A 575 5.12 25.30 13.82
C GLU A 575 4.80 26.00 15.15
N SER A 576 5.46 25.60 16.23
CA SER A 576 5.31 26.28 17.52
C SER A 576 5.78 27.73 17.37
N GLU A 577 4.86 28.70 17.45
CA GLU A 577 5.21 30.09 17.76
C GLU A 577 5.76 30.18 19.19
N ALA A 578 7.08 30.04 19.33
CA ALA A 578 7.90 30.53 20.44
C ALA A 578 9.35 30.46 19.93
N ILE A 579 10.10 31.55 19.70
CA ILE A 579 10.42 32.65 20.60
C ILE A 579 10.61 33.93 19.75
N SER A 580 9.62 34.82 19.68
CA SER A 580 9.85 36.24 19.36
C SER A 580 9.97 36.99 20.68
N GLY A 581 11.16 36.94 21.27
CA GLY A 581 11.46 37.54 22.55
C GLY A 581 12.94 37.90 22.64
N HIS A 582 13.48 38.58 21.63
CA HIS A 582 14.66 39.41 21.81
C HIS A 582 14.30 40.83 21.36
N SER A 583 14.09 41.68 22.36
CA SER A 583 14.03 43.13 22.22
C SER A 583 15.26 43.61 21.46
N THR A 584 15.01 44.27 20.32
CA THR A 584 15.85 45.35 19.83
C THR A 584 15.77 46.52 20.81
N GLU A 585 16.87 46.81 21.49
CA GLU A 585 17.23 48.19 21.88
C GLU A 585 18.66 48.48 21.40
N CYS A 586 18.83 49.73 20.96
CA CYS A 586 19.96 50.31 20.24
C CYS A 586 21.31 50.29 20.95
#